data_AF-A0A2V9P8R4-F1
#
_entry.id   AF-A0A2V9P8R4-F1
#
_cell.length_a   1.000
_cell.length_b   1.000
_cell.length_c   1.000
_cell.angle_alpha   90.00
_cell.angle_beta   90.00
_cell.angle_gamma   90.00
#
_symmetry.space_group_name_H-M   'P 1'
#
loop_
_entity.id
_entity.type
_entity.pdbx_description
1 polymer ?
#
loop_
_entity_poly.entity_id
_entity_poly.type
_entity_poly.pdbx_seq_one_letter_code
_entity_poly.pdbx_strand_id
1 'polypeptide(L)'
;MRFERLFKQLLMFLLLLLGSAAAQCGGTERWAVKDGTDPKVNQVDLSHIQDVSVQDLIAIVEPNLPARDDNTTRVVPDEAHVYRVQARLVKWKEEAGETGDNDYHLVLTDDSLKYTQPHKKPTGHSLIGEIPDPDCLSGAHGDFGSTSPFLPASSDAQLSIRGARRAIEAQFPDAVFDGGWNDAGGIPVEIIGVGYFDPPHGQVGRAPNNLEIHPILSITFPEQSEFAAVHAAAMTEAHGSTGVSRPTRATEAAATGTSSPHWQYTMIT
;
A
#
# COMPACT_ATOMS: atom_id res chain seq x y z
N MET A 1 57.84 -3.96 -26.02
CA MET A 1 57.57 -4.99 -24.99
C MET A 1 57.03 -4.46 -23.66
N ARG A 2 57.49 -3.31 -23.12
CA ARG A 2 56.93 -2.76 -21.85
C ARG A 2 55.56 -2.08 -21.98
N PHE A 3 55.25 -1.49 -23.15
CA PHE A 3 53.98 -0.78 -23.38
C PHE A 3 52.76 -1.71 -23.53
N GLU A 4 52.92 -2.87 -24.17
CA GLU A 4 51.83 -3.84 -24.34
C GLU A 4 51.41 -4.56 -23.05
N ARG A 5 52.34 -4.69 -22.09
CA ARG A 5 52.01 -5.26 -20.77
C ARG A 5 51.19 -4.28 -19.93
N LEU A 6 51.44 -2.97 -20.07
CA LEU A 6 50.66 -1.94 -19.39
C LEU A 6 49.23 -1.85 -19.96
N PHE A 7 49.09 -1.93 -21.30
CA PHE A 7 47.77 -1.88 -21.95
C PHE A 7 46.89 -3.10 -21.64
N LYS A 8 47.49 -4.30 -21.56
CA LYS A 8 46.77 -5.52 -21.14
C LYS A 8 46.37 -5.51 -19.66
N GLN A 9 47.20 -4.94 -18.78
CA GLN A 9 46.85 -4.79 -17.37
C GLN A 9 45.76 -3.73 -17.15
N LEU A 10 45.74 -2.65 -17.94
CA LEU A 10 44.68 -1.64 -17.90
C LEU A 10 43.34 -2.19 -18.40
N LEU A 11 43.35 -2.99 -19.47
CA LEU A 11 42.14 -3.64 -20.00
C LEU A 11 41.58 -4.70 -19.04
N MET A 12 42.45 -5.43 -18.33
CA MET A 12 42.05 -6.43 -17.33
C MET A 12 41.51 -5.79 -16.05
N PHE A 13 42.03 -4.62 -15.65
CA PHE A 13 41.44 -3.79 -14.58
C PHE A 13 40.10 -3.16 -14.99
N LEU A 14 39.93 -2.77 -16.26
CA LEU A 14 38.67 -2.24 -16.77
C LEU A 14 37.57 -3.31 -16.88
N LEU A 15 37.94 -4.57 -17.15
CA LEU A 15 37.02 -5.72 -17.18
C LEU A 15 36.64 -6.23 -15.77
N LEU A 16 37.46 -5.98 -14.74
CA LEU A 16 37.15 -6.28 -13.34
C LEU A 16 36.27 -5.22 -12.66
N LEU A 17 36.06 -4.07 -13.29
CA LEU A 17 35.15 -3.01 -12.83
C LEU A 17 33.76 -3.07 -13.47
N LEU A 18 33.51 -4.02 -14.38
CA LEU A 18 32.22 -4.23 -15.05
C LEU A 18 31.38 -5.34 -14.42
N GLY A 19 31.80 -5.88 -13.28
CA GLY A 19 30.92 -6.63 -12.40
C GLY A 19 30.02 -5.64 -11.67
N SER A 20 28.99 -5.12 -12.35
CA SER A 20 27.81 -4.64 -11.65
C SER A 20 27.29 -5.84 -10.87
N ALA A 21 27.66 -5.95 -9.59
CA ALA A 21 26.77 -6.60 -8.64
C ALA A 21 25.48 -5.80 -8.76
N ALA A 22 24.54 -6.27 -9.58
CA ALA A 22 23.17 -5.83 -9.46
C ALA A 22 22.86 -5.99 -7.98
N ALA A 23 22.60 -4.89 -7.28
CA ALA A 23 22.25 -4.97 -5.87
C ALA A 23 21.09 -5.96 -5.78
N GLN A 24 21.29 -7.02 -5.00
CA GLN A 24 20.26 -8.02 -4.73
C GLN A 24 19.15 -7.27 -4.00
N CYS A 25 18.08 -6.90 -4.70
CA CYS A 25 16.99 -6.12 -4.16
C CYS A 25 15.66 -6.66 -4.67
N GLY A 26 14.56 -6.31 -4.01
CA GLY A 26 13.27 -6.92 -4.23
C GLY A 26 13.13 -8.28 -3.53
N GLY A 27 11.90 -8.77 -3.49
CA GLY A 27 11.51 -9.97 -2.77
C GLY A 27 11.59 -11.26 -3.59
N THR A 28 11.05 -12.33 -3.01
CA THR A 28 11.01 -13.67 -3.62
C THR A 28 9.61 -14.26 -3.68
N GLU A 29 8.75 -13.93 -2.73
CA GLU A 29 7.41 -14.51 -2.57
C GLU A 29 6.37 -13.70 -3.34
N ARG A 30 5.78 -14.33 -4.36
CA ARG A 30 4.78 -13.77 -5.28
C ARG A 30 5.16 -12.41 -5.85
N TRP A 31 6.46 -12.21 -6.03
CA TRP A 31 7.05 -10.95 -6.48
C TRP A 31 6.48 -10.50 -7.83
N ALA A 32 6.25 -11.43 -8.76
CA ALA A 32 5.70 -11.07 -10.06
C ALA A 32 4.27 -10.47 -9.97
N VAL A 33 3.48 -10.89 -8.98
CA VAL A 33 2.13 -10.34 -8.74
C VAL A 33 2.23 -8.96 -8.10
N LYS A 34 3.08 -8.83 -7.07
CA LYS A 34 3.39 -7.59 -6.33
C LYS A 34 3.84 -6.46 -7.27
N ASP A 35 4.73 -6.78 -8.20
CA ASP A 35 5.31 -5.81 -9.12
C ASP A 35 4.62 -5.74 -10.49
N GLY A 36 3.65 -6.62 -10.77
CA GLY A 36 2.96 -6.66 -12.06
C GLY A 36 3.84 -7.13 -13.22
N THR A 37 4.81 -7.99 -12.94
CA THR A 37 5.60 -8.69 -13.97
C THR A 37 5.01 -10.06 -14.32
N ASP A 38 3.93 -10.47 -13.63
CA ASP A 38 3.25 -11.74 -13.87
C ASP A 38 2.52 -11.79 -15.23
N PRO A 39 2.33 -12.98 -15.83
CA PRO A 39 1.68 -13.12 -17.14
C PRO A 39 0.23 -12.66 -17.20
N LYS A 40 -0.44 -12.49 -16.06
CA LYS A 40 -1.86 -12.10 -15.95
C LYS A 40 -2.04 -10.67 -15.47
N VAL A 41 -0.98 -9.85 -15.45
CA VAL A 41 -1.07 -8.43 -15.05
C VAL A 41 -2.07 -7.64 -15.90
N ASN A 42 -2.32 -8.07 -17.15
CA ASN A 42 -3.33 -7.49 -18.03
C ASN A 42 -4.79 -7.68 -17.53
N GLN A 43 -5.01 -8.47 -16.48
CA GLN A 43 -6.29 -8.56 -15.78
C GLN A 43 -6.54 -7.36 -14.85
N VAL A 44 -5.48 -6.63 -14.48
CA VAL A 44 -5.58 -5.40 -13.69
C VAL A 44 -5.97 -4.26 -14.62
N ASP A 45 -7.23 -3.82 -14.53
CA ASP A 45 -7.73 -2.68 -15.29
C ASP A 45 -7.45 -1.37 -14.56
N LEU A 46 -6.32 -0.73 -14.88
CA LEU A 46 -5.91 0.57 -14.32
C LEU A 46 -6.90 1.71 -14.63
N SER A 47 -7.85 1.51 -15.54
CA SER A 47 -8.90 2.50 -15.83
C SER A 47 -10.16 2.33 -14.98
N HIS A 48 -10.30 1.19 -14.30
CA HIS A 48 -11.45 0.88 -13.46
C HIS A 48 -11.08 0.93 -11.97
N ILE A 49 -11.14 2.13 -11.41
CA ILE A 49 -10.81 2.38 -10.01
C ILE A 49 -12.07 2.27 -9.16
N GLN A 50 -12.03 1.44 -8.12
CA GLN A 50 -13.12 1.21 -7.18
C GLN A 50 -12.89 2.02 -5.89
N ASP A 51 -13.80 2.93 -5.58
CA ASP A 51 -13.78 3.64 -4.30
C ASP A 51 -14.22 2.69 -3.18
N VAL A 52 -13.37 2.55 -2.16
CA VAL A 52 -13.59 1.58 -1.08
C VAL A 52 -13.05 2.10 0.24
N SER A 53 -13.71 1.77 1.35
CA SER A 53 -13.21 2.11 2.68
C SER A 53 -12.19 1.09 3.18
N VAL A 54 -11.36 1.49 4.14
CA VAL A 54 -10.51 0.56 4.90
C VAL A 54 -11.33 -0.60 5.47
N GLN A 55 -12.54 -0.32 5.97
CA GLN A 55 -13.41 -1.32 6.59
C GLN A 55 -13.96 -2.34 5.59
N ASP A 56 -14.31 -1.90 4.38
CA ASP A 56 -14.78 -2.81 3.33
C ASP A 56 -13.65 -3.72 2.83
N LEU A 57 -12.43 -3.18 2.66
CA LEU A 57 -11.26 -3.97 2.25
C LEU A 57 -10.91 -5.08 3.25
N ILE A 58 -10.86 -4.74 4.54
CA ILE A 58 -10.51 -5.74 5.57
C ILE A 58 -11.65 -6.75 5.84
N ALA A 59 -12.86 -6.48 5.35
CA ALA A 59 -14.00 -7.37 5.41
C ALA A 59 -14.06 -8.37 4.23
N ILE A 60 -13.21 -8.21 3.21
CA ILE A 60 -13.07 -9.19 2.12
C ILE A 60 -12.70 -10.55 2.72
N VAL A 61 -13.34 -11.62 2.24
CA VAL A 61 -13.09 -12.97 2.72
C VAL A 61 -11.67 -13.40 2.30
N GLU A 62 -10.85 -13.80 3.28
CA GLU A 62 -9.53 -14.35 3.00
C GLU A 62 -9.64 -15.61 2.12
N PRO A 63 -8.99 -15.63 0.94
CA PRO A 63 -9.07 -16.75 0.01
C PRO A 63 -8.04 -17.84 0.35
N ASN A 64 -8.15 -18.98 -0.33
CA ASN A 64 -7.03 -19.92 -0.37
C ASN A 64 -5.94 -19.35 -1.28
N LEU A 65 -4.73 -19.19 -0.74
CA LEU A 65 -3.59 -18.68 -1.50
C LEU A 65 -2.97 -19.75 -2.40
N PRO A 66 -2.31 -19.35 -3.50
CA PRO A 66 -1.47 -20.24 -4.29
C PRO A 66 -0.39 -20.93 -3.46
N ALA A 67 0.21 -21.99 -4.02
CA ALA A 67 1.35 -22.63 -3.38
C ALA A 67 2.50 -21.63 -3.18
N ARG A 68 3.32 -21.83 -2.15
CA ARG A 68 4.39 -20.88 -1.78
C ARG A 68 5.43 -20.68 -2.89
N ASP A 69 5.59 -21.65 -3.77
CA ASP A 69 6.48 -21.62 -4.94
C ASP A 69 5.81 -21.07 -6.21
N ASP A 70 4.52 -20.73 -6.17
CA ASP A 70 3.81 -20.07 -7.27
C ASP A 70 3.89 -18.56 -7.14
N ASN A 71 4.78 -17.96 -7.94
CA ASN A 71 4.98 -16.52 -7.92
C ASN A 71 4.12 -15.73 -8.92
N THR A 72 3.23 -16.37 -9.66
CA THR A 72 2.58 -15.76 -10.84
C THR A 72 1.06 -15.79 -10.81
N THR A 73 0.45 -16.66 -10.01
CA THR A 73 -1.01 -16.75 -9.95
C THR A 73 -1.59 -15.59 -9.13
N ARG A 74 -2.46 -14.81 -9.76
CA ARG A 74 -3.35 -13.84 -9.08
C ARG A 74 -4.56 -14.53 -8.45
N VAL A 75 -4.94 -14.08 -7.27
CA VAL A 75 -6.16 -14.46 -6.57
C VAL A 75 -7.29 -13.52 -6.98
N VAL A 76 -8.10 -13.99 -7.91
CA VAL A 76 -9.19 -13.19 -8.51
C VAL A 76 -10.51 -13.38 -7.75
N PRO A 77 -11.36 -12.34 -7.66
CA PRO A 77 -11.23 -11.06 -8.34
C PRO A 77 -10.33 -10.03 -7.65
N ASP A 78 -10.03 -10.20 -6.37
CA ASP A 78 -9.51 -9.10 -5.52
C ASP A 78 -8.12 -8.60 -5.93
N GLU A 79 -7.22 -9.48 -6.41
CA GLU A 79 -5.90 -9.08 -6.91
C GLU A 79 -5.88 -8.60 -8.36
N ALA A 80 -7.06 -8.46 -8.98
CA ALA A 80 -7.24 -7.83 -10.28
C ALA A 80 -7.89 -6.43 -10.17
N HIS A 81 -8.34 -6.04 -8.97
CA HIS A 81 -8.98 -4.76 -8.75
C HIS A 81 -7.98 -3.66 -8.40
N VAL A 82 -8.32 -2.44 -8.82
CA VAL A 82 -7.63 -1.21 -8.43
C VAL A 82 -8.55 -0.46 -7.48
N TYR A 83 -8.06 -0.18 -6.27
CA TYR A 83 -8.82 0.43 -5.20
C TYR A 83 -8.34 1.86 -4.96
N ARG A 84 -9.29 2.81 -4.81
CA ARG A 84 -9.05 4.12 -4.22
C ARG A 84 -9.50 4.08 -2.77
N VAL A 85 -8.60 4.39 -1.85
CA VAL A 85 -8.82 4.28 -0.41
C VAL A 85 -8.43 5.59 0.26
N GLN A 86 -9.34 6.16 1.02
CA GLN A 86 -9.01 7.21 1.98
C GLN A 86 -8.68 6.56 3.33
N ALA A 87 -7.53 6.92 3.90
CA ALA A 87 -7.02 6.33 5.12
C ALA A 87 -6.23 7.35 5.95
N ARG A 88 -5.79 6.92 7.13
CA ARG A 88 -4.80 7.60 7.97
C ARG A 88 -3.46 6.90 7.84
N LEU A 89 -2.44 7.61 7.41
CA LEU A 89 -1.06 7.11 7.41
C LEU A 89 -0.46 7.31 8.80
N VAL A 90 -0.28 6.22 9.54
CA VAL A 90 0.23 6.28 10.93
C VAL A 90 1.75 6.41 10.92
N LYS A 91 2.42 5.57 10.14
CA LYS A 91 3.86 5.51 10.01
C LYS A 91 4.24 4.72 8.78
N TRP A 92 5.48 4.87 8.33
CA TRP A 92 6.02 4.10 7.21
C TRP A 92 7.51 3.87 7.38
N LYS A 93 8.09 2.96 6.60
CA LYS A 93 9.53 2.72 6.53
C LYS A 93 9.90 2.26 5.13
N GLU A 94 11.17 2.36 4.79
CA GLU A 94 11.75 1.50 3.77
C GLU A 94 12.08 0.15 4.41
N GLU A 95 11.72 -0.95 3.77
CA GLU A 95 12.13 -2.29 4.16
C GLU A 95 13.58 -2.54 3.72
N ALA A 96 14.51 -1.78 4.30
CA ALA A 96 15.93 -1.83 3.96
C ALA A 96 16.69 -2.98 4.63
N GLY A 97 17.93 -3.21 4.19
CA GLY A 97 18.87 -4.16 4.78
C GLY A 97 18.96 -5.49 4.02
N GLU A 98 19.78 -6.42 4.52
CA GLU A 98 20.11 -7.67 3.80
C GLU A 98 18.91 -8.58 3.51
N THR A 99 17.84 -8.46 4.29
CA THR A 99 16.64 -9.30 4.18
C THR A 99 15.41 -8.52 3.73
N GLY A 100 15.57 -7.23 3.43
CA GLY A 100 14.50 -6.36 2.98
C GLY A 100 14.38 -6.36 1.45
N ASP A 101 13.19 -6.11 0.93
CA ASP A 101 12.93 -5.98 -0.51
C ASP A 101 13.02 -4.52 -1.00
N ASN A 102 13.33 -3.59 -0.09
CA ASN A 102 13.37 -2.14 -0.28
C ASN A 102 12.00 -1.50 -0.55
N ASP A 103 10.89 -2.20 -0.36
CA ASP A 103 9.56 -1.60 -0.51
C ASP A 103 9.31 -0.53 0.57
N TYR A 104 8.49 0.48 0.26
CA TYR A 104 7.99 1.38 1.30
C TYR A 104 6.76 0.77 1.93
N HIS A 105 6.91 0.32 3.16
CA HIS A 105 5.86 -0.25 3.99
C HIS A 105 5.10 0.84 4.72
N LEU A 106 3.81 0.99 4.42
CA LEU A 106 2.91 1.96 5.02
C LEU A 106 1.90 1.28 5.94
N VAL A 107 1.77 1.79 7.16
CA VAL A 107 0.70 1.39 8.08
C VAL A 107 -0.48 2.33 7.90
N LEU A 108 -1.53 1.82 7.27
CA LEU A 108 -2.76 2.53 6.96
C LEU A 108 -3.87 2.13 7.92
N THR A 109 -4.64 3.10 8.40
CA THR A 109 -5.74 2.87 9.34
C THR A 109 -7.00 3.61 8.92
N ASP A 110 -8.14 3.19 9.46
CA ASP A 110 -9.31 4.06 9.55
C ASP A 110 -9.06 5.23 10.53
N ASP A 111 -10.06 6.07 10.77
CA ASP A 111 -9.96 7.20 11.70
C ASP A 111 -9.63 6.81 13.16
N SER A 112 -9.65 5.53 13.52
CA SER A 112 -9.33 5.09 14.89
C SER A 112 -7.83 5.13 15.22
N LEU A 113 -6.96 5.20 14.20
CA LEU A 113 -5.50 5.09 14.33
C LEU A 113 -5.00 3.79 14.99
N LYS A 114 -5.88 2.79 15.12
CA LYS A 114 -5.51 1.49 15.69
C LYS A 114 -4.91 0.63 14.59
N TYR A 115 -3.76 0.04 14.88
CA TYR A 115 -3.09 -0.86 13.95
C TYR A 115 -2.55 -2.11 14.62
N THR A 116 -2.41 -3.16 13.82
CA THR A 116 -1.87 -4.45 14.25
C THR A 116 -0.40 -4.33 14.65
N GLN A 117 -0.09 -4.69 15.89
CA GLN A 117 1.28 -4.70 16.42
C GLN A 117 2.04 -5.95 15.91
N PRO A 118 3.39 -5.91 15.86
CA PRO A 118 4.18 -7.02 15.31
C PRO A 118 3.91 -8.33 16.06
N HIS A 119 3.72 -9.42 15.30
CA HIS A 119 3.36 -10.75 15.80
C HIS A 119 2.10 -10.79 16.69
N LYS A 120 1.20 -9.80 16.62
CA LYS A 120 -0.07 -9.79 17.35
C LYS A 120 -1.25 -10.15 16.46
N LYS A 121 -2.40 -10.36 17.10
CA LYS A 121 -3.67 -10.56 16.41
C LYS A 121 -4.10 -9.28 15.69
N PRO A 122 -4.67 -9.37 14.48
CA PRO A 122 -5.14 -8.21 13.75
C PRO A 122 -6.21 -7.43 14.52
N THR A 123 -6.19 -6.09 14.38
CA THR A 123 -7.10 -5.20 15.12
C THR A 123 -8.47 -5.02 14.46
N GLY A 124 -8.57 -5.24 13.14
CA GLY A 124 -9.77 -4.87 12.37
C GLY A 124 -9.89 -3.37 12.07
N HIS A 125 -8.78 -2.64 12.11
CA HIS A 125 -8.76 -1.19 11.87
C HIS A 125 -7.62 -0.74 10.95
N SER A 126 -6.79 -1.67 10.48
CA SER A 126 -5.60 -1.37 9.69
C SER A 126 -5.42 -2.35 8.54
N LEU A 127 -4.73 -1.88 7.50
CA LEU A 127 -4.15 -2.68 6.44
C LEU A 127 -2.74 -2.13 6.12
N ILE A 128 -1.98 -2.92 5.37
CA ILE A 128 -0.68 -2.49 4.86
C ILE A 128 -0.86 -1.97 3.44
N GLY A 129 -0.08 -0.96 3.09
CA GLY A 129 0.17 -0.59 1.72
C GLY A 129 1.66 -0.62 1.44
N GLU A 130 2.05 -1.07 0.26
CA GLU A 130 3.46 -1.17 -0.15
C GLU A 130 3.68 -0.35 -1.42
N ILE A 131 4.78 0.40 -1.48
CA ILE A 131 5.25 1.05 -2.71
C ILE A 131 6.59 0.41 -3.10
N PRO A 132 6.62 -0.48 -4.11
CA PRO A 132 7.82 -1.20 -4.44
C PRO A 132 9.01 -0.33 -4.83
N ASP A 133 10.22 -0.87 -4.72
CA ASP A 133 11.39 -0.23 -5.32
C ASP A 133 11.31 -0.34 -6.85
N PRO A 134 11.20 0.80 -7.57
CA PRO A 134 11.00 0.79 -9.01
C PRO A 134 12.19 0.22 -9.81
N ASP A 135 13.33 0.00 -9.16
CA ASP A 135 14.53 -0.57 -9.77
C ASP A 135 14.72 -2.06 -9.42
N CYS A 136 13.79 -2.67 -8.65
CA CYS A 136 13.87 -4.04 -8.14
C CYS A 136 12.86 -5.02 -8.78
N LEU A 137 12.32 -4.70 -9.96
CA LEU A 137 11.37 -5.56 -10.68
C LEU A 137 11.83 -7.01 -10.87
N SER A 138 13.15 -7.21 -11.05
CA SER A 138 13.73 -8.52 -11.27
C SER A 138 13.73 -9.40 -10.00
N GLY A 139 13.35 -8.83 -8.86
CA GLY A 139 13.36 -9.42 -7.53
C GLY A 139 14.73 -9.88 -7.06
N ALA A 140 14.76 -10.50 -5.88
CA ALA A 140 16.01 -10.79 -5.18
C ALA A 140 16.99 -11.54 -6.10
N HIS A 141 16.55 -12.57 -6.81
CA HIS A 141 17.43 -13.47 -7.56
C HIS A 141 17.54 -13.17 -9.06
N GLY A 142 16.90 -12.09 -9.54
CA GLY A 142 16.91 -11.74 -10.95
C GLY A 142 16.06 -12.68 -11.83
N ASP A 143 15.13 -13.40 -11.22
CA ASP A 143 14.28 -14.42 -11.84
C ASP A 143 12.89 -13.91 -12.24
N PHE A 144 12.58 -12.65 -11.95
CA PHE A 144 11.32 -11.98 -12.33
C PHE A 144 11.48 -11.08 -13.56
N GLY A 145 10.34 -10.58 -14.08
CA GLY A 145 10.33 -9.74 -15.28
C GLY A 145 10.98 -8.37 -15.08
N SER A 146 11.25 -7.68 -16.18
CA SER A 146 11.89 -6.35 -16.18
C SER A 146 10.96 -5.22 -16.63
N THR A 147 9.68 -5.52 -16.85
CA THR A 147 8.68 -4.56 -17.33
C THR A 147 7.36 -4.78 -16.60
N SER A 148 6.71 -3.69 -16.21
CA SER A 148 5.41 -3.71 -15.54
C SER A 148 4.54 -2.53 -15.99
N PRO A 149 3.22 -2.70 -16.14
CA PRO A 149 2.30 -1.57 -16.36
C PRO A 149 2.24 -0.61 -15.16
N PHE A 150 2.73 -1.01 -13.99
CA PHE A 150 2.83 -0.18 -12.79
C PHE A 150 4.05 0.76 -12.80
N LEU A 151 4.96 0.56 -13.75
CA LEU A 151 6.13 1.40 -14.02
C LEU A 151 6.13 1.88 -15.48
N PRO A 152 5.13 2.68 -15.88
CA PRO A 152 5.08 3.22 -17.23
C PRO A 152 6.31 4.11 -17.50
N ALA A 153 6.81 4.08 -18.73
CA ALA A 153 7.96 4.91 -19.15
C ALA A 153 7.64 6.42 -19.20
N SER A 154 6.35 6.77 -19.25
CA SER A 154 5.92 8.18 -19.26
C SER A 154 6.05 8.78 -17.86
N SER A 155 6.71 9.94 -17.77
CA SER A 155 6.80 10.73 -16.54
C SER A 155 5.46 11.33 -16.09
N ASP A 156 4.47 11.38 -16.98
CA ASP A 156 3.19 12.04 -16.76
C ASP A 156 2.09 11.05 -16.36
N ALA A 157 2.44 9.77 -16.18
CA ALA A 157 1.50 8.75 -15.75
C ALA A 157 1.02 9.05 -14.32
N GLN A 158 -0.31 9.20 -14.17
CA GLN A 158 -0.95 9.49 -12.88
C GLN A 158 -0.85 8.34 -11.89
N LEU A 159 -0.80 7.10 -12.40
CA LEU A 159 -0.65 5.87 -11.63
C LEU A 159 0.73 5.27 -11.96
N SER A 160 1.68 5.37 -11.03
CA SER A 160 2.99 4.74 -11.14
C SER A 160 3.67 4.60 -9.78
N ILE A 161 4.40 3.50 -9.59
CA ILE A 161 5.22 3.26 -8.38
C ILE A 161 6.22 4.42 -8.18
N ARG A 162 6.88 4.88 -9.27
CA ARG A 162 7.81 6.04 -9.21
C ARG A 162 7.11 7.32 -8.76
N GLY A 163 5.87 7.55 -9.21
CA GLY A 163 5.07 8.70 -8.79
C GLY A 163 4.72 8.64 -7.30
N ALA A 164 4.28 7.46 -6.83
CA ALA A 164 3.94 7.26 -5.42
C ALA A 164 5.15 7.44 -4.49
N ARG A 165 6.33 6.90 -4.84
CA ARG A 165 7.57 7.14 -4.08
C ARG A 165 7.91 8.62 -3.97
N ARG A 166 7.92 9.32 -5.11
CA ARG A 166 8.21 10.77 -5.15
C ARG A 166 7.25 11.57 -4.27
N ALA A 167 5.97 11.18 -4.22
CA ALA A 167 4.98 11.86 -3.38
C ALA A 167 5.27 11.66 -1.88
N ILE A 168 5.59 10.44 -1.44
CA ILE A 168 6.01 10.15 -0.05
C ILE A 168 7.29 10.92 0.29
N GLU A 169 8.33 10.85 -0.55
CA GLU A 169 9.61 11.52 -0.31
C GLU A 169 9.46 13.06 -0.24
N ALA A 170 8.60 13.63 -1.08
CA ALA A 170 8.30 15.06 -1.05
C ALA A 170 7.52 15.47 0.22
N GLN A 171 6.64 14.61 0.71
CA GLN A 171 5.88 14.85 1.95
C GLN A 171 6.76 14.75 3.20
N PHE A 172 7.76 13.88 3.17
CA PHE A 172 8.67 13.60 4.29
C PHE A 172 10.14 13.83 3.88
N PRO A 173 10.57 15.10 3.66
CA PRO A 173 11.90 15.41 3.15
C PRO A 173 13.04 15.04 4.11
N ASP A 174 12.73 14.88 5.40
CA ASP A 174 13.68 14.48 6.45
C ASP A 174 13.57 12.99 6.82
N ALA A 175 12.88 12.17 5.99
CA ALA A 175 12.74 10.74 6.23
C ALA A 175 14.09 10.02 6.25
N VAL A 176 14.15 8.97 7.07
CA VAL A 176 15.32 8.08 7.16
C VAL A 176 15.00 6.76 6.46
N PHE A 177 15.99 6.26 5.73
CA PHE A 177 15.93 5.10 4.83
C PHE A 177 16.89 4.00 5.31
N ASP A 178 16.81 3.65 6.59
CA ASP A 178 17.71 2.70 7.26
C ASP A 178 17.00 1.46 7.82
N GLY A 179 15.74 1.25 7.44
CA GLY A 179 14.87 0.21 8.01
C GLY A 179 14.05 0.67 9.21
N GLY A 180 14.34 1.85 9.77
CA GLY A 180 13.60 2.46 10.86
C GLY A 180 12.23 3.01 10.46
N TRP A 181 11.34 3.15 11.44
CA TRP A 181 10.02 3.76 11.23
C TRP A 181 10.11 5.28 11.19
N ASN A 182 9.61 5.88 10.11
CA ASN A 182 9.24 7.28 10.02
C ASN A 182 7.81 7.46 10.55
N ASP A 183 7.62 8.32 11.55
CA ASP A 183 6.29 8.65 12.07
C ASP A 183 5.56 9.60 11.12
N ALA A 184 4.31 9.31 10.82
CA ALA A 184 3.44 10.13 9.97
C ALA A 184 2.27 10.74 10.76
N GLY A 185 2.15 10.45 12.06
CA GLY A 185 1.20 11.13 12.96
C GLY A 185 -0.28 10.93 12.64
N GLY A 186 -0.64 9.98 11.76
CA GLY A 186 -2.01 9.76 11.34
C GLY A 186 -2.54 10.81 10.36
N ILE A 187 -1.68 11.41 9.53
CA ILE A 187 -2.14 12.35 8.50
C ILE A 187 -3.12 11.66 7.53
N PRO A 188 -4.15 12.38 7.03
CA PRO A 188 -5.04 11.84 6.03
C PRO A 188 -4.28 11.60 4.71
N VAL A 189 -4.60 10.49 4.05
CA VAL A 189 -4.09 10.14 2.72
C VAL A 189 -5.21 9.61 1.85
N GLU A 190 -5.11 9.84 0.55
CA GLU A 190 -5.81 9.04 -0.46
C GLU A 190 -4.77 8.25 -1.24
N ILE A 191 -4.96 6.94 -1.31
CA ILE A 191 -4.12 6.04 -2.11
C ILE A 191 -4.93 5.42 -3.24
N ILE A 192 -4.25 5.12 -4.35
CA ILE A 192 -4.78 4.27 -5.42
C ILE A 192 -3.77 3.15 -5.65
N GLY A 193 -4.21 1.89 -5.62
CA GLY A 193 -3.33 0.75 -5.82
C GLY A 193 -4.07 -0.56 -6.05
N VAL A 194 -3.33 -1.65 -6.19
CA VAL A 194 -3.87 -2.97 -6.53
C VAL A 194 -4.03 -3.82 -5.26
N GLY A 195 -5.10 -4.60 -5.17
CA GLY A 195 -5.24 -5.58 -4.09
C GLY A 195 -4.19 -6.69 -4.16
N TYR A 196 -3.72 -7.15 -3.01
CA TYR A 196 -2.79 -8.27 -2.89
C TYR A 196 -2.99 -8.99 -1.55
N PHE A 197 -2.99 -10.32 -1.53
CA PHE A 197 -3.00 -11.07 -0.28
C PHE A 197 -1.58 -11.54 0.09
N ASP A 198 -1.07 -11.05 1.21
CA ASP A 198 0.26 -11.39 1.73
C ASP A 198 0.18 -12.36 2.92
N PRO A 199 0.69 -13.59 2.84
CA PRO A 199 0.67 -14.51 3.97
C PRO A 199 1.22 -13.87 5.26
N PRO A 200 0.62 -14.13 6.44
CA PRO A 200 1.05 -13.49 7.67
C PRO A 200 2.43 -14.01 8.10
N HIS A 201 3.41 -13.11 8.18
CA HIS A 201 4.77 -13.35 8.67
C HIS A 201 5.14 -12.52 9.91
N GLY A 202 4.20 -11.71 10.42
CA GLY A 202 4.37 -10.93 11.65
C GLY A 202 4.44 -9.42 11.43
N GLN A 203 4.16 -8.99 10.21
CA GLN A 203 4.17 -7.60 9.77
C GLN A 203 3.24 -6.68 10.58
N VAL A 204 3.66 -5.42 10.70
CA VAL A 204 2.95 -4.37 11.43
C VAL A 204 1.84 -3.83 10.54
N GLY A 205 0.66 -3.54 11.09
CA GLY A 205 -0.44 -2.94 10.33
C GLY A 205 -1.31 -3.91 9.55
N ARG A 206 -0.96 -5.20 9.45
CA ARG A 206 -1.75 -6.15 8.64
C ARG A 206 -3.23 -6.20 8.98
N ALA A 207 -4.02 -6.44 7.94
CA ALA A 207 -5.45 -6.68 8.03
C ALA A 207 -5.78 -8.06 8.62
N PRO A 208 -6.99 -8.27 9.17
CA PRO A 208 -7.49 -9.59 9.58
C PRO A 208 -7.49 -10.65 8.49
N ASN A 209 -7.74 -10.25 7.25
CA ASN A 209 -7.79 -11.09 6.06
C ASN A 209 -6.48 -11.11 5.26
N ASN A 210 -5.42 -10.47 5.80
CA ASN A 210 -4.11 -10.35 5.17
C ASN A 210 -4.10 -9.67 3.78
N LEU A 211 -5.15 -8.91 3.46
CA LEU A 211 -5.16 -8.05 2.29
C LEU A 211 -4.26 -6.82 2.53
N GLU A 212 -3.51 -6.47 1.50
CA GLU A 212 -2.68 -5.28 1.37
C GLU A 212 -3.06 -4.54 0.08
N ILE A 213 -2.68 -3.25 0.01
CA ILE A 213 -2.60 -2.55 -1.27
C ILE A 213 -1.15 -2.62 -1.75
N HIS A 214 -0.87 -3.55 -2.67
CA HIS A 214 0.45 -3.83 -3.19
C HIS A 214 0.35 -4.08 -4.71
N PRO A 215 0.83 -3.15 -5.56
CA PRO A 215 1.50 -1.90 -5.21
C PRO A 215 0.51 -0.73 -5.05
N ILE A 216 0.90 0.25 -4.25
CA ILE A 216 0.35 1.62 -4.32
C ILE A 216 0.95 2.31 -5.55
N LEU A 217 0.07 2.85 -6.40
CA LEU A 217 0.40 3.53 -7.66
C LEU A 217 0.21 5.04 -7.58
N SER A 218 -0.53 5.53 -6.59
CA SER A 218 -0.68 6.96 -6.32
C SER A 218 -0.93 7.16 -4.83
N ILE A 219 -0.36 8.21 -4.26
CA ILE A 219 -0.64 8.67 -2.91
C ILE A 219 -0.71 10.19 -2.92
N THR A 220 -1.74 10.74 -2.28
CA THR A 220 -1.92 12.18 -2.10
C THR A 220 -2.22 12.48 -0.63
N PHE A 221 -1.89 13.70 -0.21
CA PHE A 221 -1.99 14.17 1.17
C PHE A 221 -2.99 15.33 1.23
N PRO A 222 -4.30 15.06 1.24
CA PRO A 222 -5.32 16.11 1.28
C PRO A 222 -5.27 16.89 2.58
N GLU A 223 -5.70 18.17 2.53
CA GLU A 223 -5.87 18.95 3.75
C GLU A 223 -6.97 18.34 4.65
N GLN A 224 -6.84 18.49 5.98
CA GLN A 224 -7.81 17.87 6.92
C GLN A 224 -9.26 18.28 6.64
N SER A 225 -9.49 19.52 6.20
CA SER A 225 -10.83 20.01 5.83
C SER A 225 -11.39 19.36 4.57
N GLU A 226 -10.53 19.02 3.61
CA GLU A 226 -10.92 18.32 2.38
C GLU A 226 -11.27 16.87 2.69
N PHE A 227 -10.43 16.18 3.49
CA PHE A 227 -10.67 14.81 3.94
C PHE A 227 -12.01 14.66 4.68
N ALA A 228 -12.30 15.57 5.61
CA ALA A 228 -13.55 15.56 6.36
C ALA A 228 -14.78 15.74 5.46
N ALA A 229 -14.67 16.55 4.40
CA ALA A 229 -15.77 16.78 3.45
C ALA A 229 -16.07 15.52 2.61
N VAL A 230 -15.04 14.80 2.15
CA VAL A 230 -15.25 13.57 1.36
C VAL A 230 -15.80 12.44 2.23
N HIS A 231 -15.29 12.27 3.46
CA HIS A 231 -15.83 11.31 4.42
C HIS A 231 -17.31 11.59 4.77
N ALA A 232 -17.68 12.86 4.94
CA ALA A 232 -19.08 13.24 5.19
C ALA A 232 -19.98 12.94 3.98
N ALA A 233 -19.49 13.13 2.75
CA ALA A 233 -20.23 12.81 1.54
C ALA A 233 -20.46 11.30 1.38
N ALA A 234 -19.42 10.48 1.58
CA ALA A 234 -19.51 9.02 1.52
C ALA A 234 -20.51 8.44 2.55
N MET A 235 -20.51 8.97 3.78
CA MET A 235 -21.49 8.59 4.81
C MET A 235 -22.93 8.96 4.43
N THR A 236 -23.11 10.05 3.68
CA THR A 236 -24.44 10.51 3.23
C THR A 236 -24.97 9.64 2.08
N GLU A 237 -24.12 9.22 1.16
CA GLU A 237 -24.51 8.30 0.06
C GLU A 237 -24.85 6.89 0.57
N ALA A 238 -24.09 6.38 1.54
CA ALA A 238 -24.41 5.12 2.22
C ALA A 238 -25.79 5.16 2.91
N HIS A 239 -26.20 6.32 3.44
CA HIS A 239 -27.54 6.51 4.04
C HIS A 239 -28.66 6.68 3.00
N GLY A 240 -28.35 7.26 1.83
CA GLY A 240 -29.31 7.47 0.72
C GLY A 240 -29.76 6.21 -0.01
N SER A 241 -29.00 5.12 0.07
CA SER A 241 -29.28 3.84 -0.59
C SER A 241 -30.41 3.01 0.08
N THR A 242 -30.88 3.41 1.28
CA THR A 242 -31.95 2.67 2.00
C THR A 242 -33.38 3.10 1.64
N GLY A 243 -33.56 3.88 0.56
CA GLY A 243 -34.86 4.41 0.11
C GLY A 243 -35.81 3.40 -0.53
N VAL A 244 -36.09 2.25 0.11
CA VAL A 244 -37.30 1.46 -0.19
C VAL A 244 -38.41 1.93 0.74
N SER A 245 -39.36 2.64 0.16
CA SER A 245 -40.55 3.17 0.81
C SER A 245 -41.40 2.03 1.36
N ARG A 246 -41.46 1.89 2.69
CA ARG A 246 -42.45 1.03 3.37
C ARG A 246 -43.57 1.94 3.90
N PRO A 247 -44.85 1.66 3.60
CA PRO A 247 -45.93 2.58 3.95
C PRO A 247 -46.13 2.63 5.47
N THR A 248 -46.25 3.85 5.95
CA THR A 248 -46.46 4.24 7.34
C THR A 248 -47.80 3.71 7.86
N ARG A 249 -47.78 2.94 8.95
CA ARG A 249 -48.96 2.74 9.80
C ARG A 249 -48.76 3.59 11.06
N ALA A 250 -49.56 4.64 11.18
CA ALA A 250 -49.63 5.48 12.36
C ALA A 250 -50.30 4.73 13.52
N THR A 251 -49.72 4.85 14.72
CA THR A 251 -50.42 5.08 16.01
C THR A 251 -49.43 5.55 17.07
N GLU A 252 -49.60 6.81 17.47
CA GLU A 252 -49.53 7.43 18.82
C GLU A 252 -48.44 7.04 19.85
N ALA A 253 -47.54 8.02 20.05
CA ALA A 253 -47.23 8.75 21.29
C ALA A 253 -46.96 8.01 22.63
N ALA A 254 -45.75 8.23 23.16
CA ALA A 254 -45.55 8.74 24.53
C ALA A 254 -44.16 9.39 24.65
N ALA A 255 -44.12 10.57 25.28
CA ALA A 255 -42.96 11.42 25.50
C ALA A 255 -42.02 10.90 26.60
N THR A 256 -40.75 11.31 26.56
CA THR A 256 -40.04 12.09 27.60
C THR A 256 -38.51 11.91 27.50
N GLY A 257 -37.74 12.97 27.76
CA GLY A 257 -36.39 12.84 28.35
C GLY A 257 -35.19 13.31 27.52
N THR A 258 -34.83 14.57 27.74
CA THR A 258 -33.55 15.24 27.52
C THR A 258 -32.29 14.44 27.89
N SER A 259 -31.20 14.54 27.10
CA SER A 259 -29.92 15.21 27.47
C SER A 259 -28.74 14.74 26.60
N SER A 260 -28.04 15.69 25.97
CA SER A 260 -26.74 15.49 25.30
C SER A 260 -25.60 15.41 26.32
N PRO A 261 -24.54 14.60 26.11
CA PRO A 261 -23.32 14.74 26.88
C PRO A 261 -22.33 15.69 26.19
N HIS A 262 -21.99 16.77 26.91
CA HIS A 262 -20.80 17.59 26.69
C HIS A 262 -19.57 16.86 27.24
N TRP A 263 -18.47 16.81 26.49
CA TRP A 263 -17.15 16.37 26.98
C TRP A 263 -16.31 17.60 27.35
N GLN A 264 -15.99 17.76 28.63
CA GLN A 264 -15.01 18.71 29.14
C GLN A 264 -13.64 18.04 29.26
N TYR A 265 -12.61 18.68 28.72
CA TYR A 265 -11.21 18.33 28.93
C TYR A 265 -10.71 18.93 30.26
N THR A 266 -10.15 18.10 31.13
CA THR A 266 -9.40 18.52 32.33
C THR A 266 -7.92 18.55 31.99
N MET A 267 -7.31 19.73 32.06
CA MET A 267 -5.85 19.91 32.06
C MET A 267 -5.32 19.54 33.45
N ILE A 268 -4.35 18.62 33.51
CA ILE A 268 -3.57 18.34 34.71
C ILE A 268 -2.29 19.17 34.63
N THR A 269 -2.03 19.91 35.70
CA THR A 269 -0.82 20.69 36.00
C THR A 269 0.40 19.81 36.21
#